data_AF-A0A933CTS5-F1
#
_entry.id   AF-A0A933CTS5-F1
#
_cell.length_a   1.000
_cell.length_b   1.000
_cell.length_c   1.000
_cell.angle_alpha   90.00
_cell.angle_beta   90.00
_cell.angle_gamma   90.00
#
_symmetry.space_group_name_H-M   'P 1'
#
loop_
_entity.id
_entity.type
_entity.pdbx_description
1 polymer ?
#
loop_
_entity_poly.entity_id
_entity_poly.type
_entity_poly.pdbx_seq_one_letter_code
_entity_poly.pdbx_strand_id
1 'polypeptide(L)'
;MFLNPDCRSTDTCDLKRFTLTMSVYEIWFSDDPDYPTYGNGVIMEYETDSVAALEKYAIVQFKKGCVFDSSKNGEGKIEWNLGYVIPSFGENIPFCFPEWVIDSQDTDPAYNSDPEYGRFYLLRWNKPGSYDHRSQKYYGAEKPKIPVVYMTDYPGGAFVTGTGVKNAQLEFKTCIYRASDVPTEARRDDIHFAKPITCFEWQNVYVYDFDKRKFQTDLADVPRQERPYVRLNLYLLVIFVTLFIALALVTFSQLGKFLSPKIGANQ
;
A
#
# COMPACT_ATOMS: atom_id res chain seq x y z
N MET A 1 -18.99 -10.61 -0.43
CA MET A 1 -18.76 -12.02 0.00
C MET A 1 -18.53 -12.87 -1.25
N PHE A 2 -17.52 -13.73 -1.21
CA PHE A 2 -17.18 -14.69 -2.25
C PHE A 2 -17.37 -16.10 -1.68
N LEU A 3 -18.09 -16.93 -2.43
CA LEU A 3 -18.14 -18.38 -2.25
C LEU A 3 -17.27 -19.00 -3.36
N ASN A 4 -16.69 -20.18 -3.11
CA ASN A 4 -15.76 -20.81 -4.04
C ASN A 4 -16.38 -22.03 -4.78
N PRO A 5 -17.36 -21.83 -5.69
CA PRO A 5 -18.02 -22.95 -6.37
C PRO A 5 -17.10 -23.69 -7.35
N ASP A 6 -16.13 -22.99 -7.96
CA ASP A 6 -15.22 -23.53 -8.98
C ASP A 6 -13.88 -24.02 -8.40
N CYS A 7 -13.89 -24.37 -7.10
CA CYS A 7 -12.71 -24.67 -6.32
C CYS A 7 -11.82 -25.79 -6.88
N ARG A 8 -12.39 -26.72 -7.68
CA ARG A 8 -11.64 -27.82 -8.30
C ARG A 8 -10.67 -27.35 -9.37
N SER A 9 -11.03 -26.27 -10.08
CA SER A 9 -10.20 -25.71 -11.15
C SER A 9 -8.95 -25.01 -10.63
N THR A 10 -8.98 -24.60 -9.35
CA THR A 10 -7.92 -23.87 -8.68
C THR A 10 -7.34 -24.63 -7.49
N ASP A 11 -7.71 -25.89 -7.27
CA ASP A 11 -7.28 -26.68 -6.11
C ASP A 11 -7.43 -25.93 -4.77
N THR A 12 -8.60 -25.31 -4.56
CA THR A 12 -8.91 -24.47 -3.38
C THR A 12 -10.20 -24.89 -2.68
N CYS A 13 -10.57 -26.17 -2.76
CA CYS A 13 -11.86 -26.65 -2.23
C CYS A 13 -11.95 -26.64 -0.71
N ASP A 14 -10.83 -26.49 -0.02
CA ASP A 14 -10.79 -26.24 1.41
C ASP A 14 -11.06 -24.77 1.78
N LEU A 15 -11.07 -23.82 0.84
CA LEU A 15 -11.58 -22.45 1.05
C LEU A 15 -13.08 -22.40 0.83
N LYS A 16 -13.84 -22.15 1.90
CA LYS A 16 -15.31 -22.06 1.85
C LYS A 16 -15.80 -20.68 1.47
N ARG A 17 -15.25 -19.64 2.11
CA ARG A 17 -15.62 -18.24 1.83
C ARG A 17 -14.48 -17.28 2.09
N PHE A 18 -14.53 -16.15 1.39
CA PHE A 18 -13.77 -14.95 1.70
C PHE A 18 -14.72 -13.74 1.67
N THR A 19 -14.66 -12.92 2.70
CA THR A 19 -15.56 -11.78 2.91
C THR A 19 -14.75 -10.54 3.22
N LEU A 20 -15.10 -9.44 2.56
CA LEU A 20 -14.70 -8.10 2.96
C LEU A 20 -15.96 -7.36 3.44
N THR A 21 -15.95 -6.95 4.71
CA THR A 21 -17.02 -6.17 5.34
C THR A 21 -16.50 -4.77 5.61
N MET A 22 -17.00 -3.79 4.87
CA MET A 22 -16.64 -2.39 5.05
C MET A 22 -17.48 -1.75 6.16
N SER A 23 -16.86 -0.87 6.94
CA SER A 23 -17.50 -0.04 7.96
C SER A 23 -17.13 1.41 7.71
N VAL A 24 -18.14 2.25 7.52
CA VAL A 24 -17.98 3.70 7.50
C VAL A 24 -18.06 4.19 8.93
N TYR A 25 -17.10 4.98 9.39
CA TYR A 25 -17.10 5.54 10.73
C TYR A 25 -16.96 7.06 10.73
N GLU A 26 -17.64 7.65 11.70
CA GLU A 26 -17.55 9.04 12.08
C GLU A 26 -17.28 9.06 13.59
N ILE A 27 -16.11 9.57 13.97
CA ILE A 27 -15.67 9.59 15.37
C ILE A 27 -15.70 11.03 15.85
N TRP A 28 -16.55 11.28 16.85
CA TRP A 28 -16.69 12.56 17.52
C TRP A 28 -15.83 12.60 18.78
N PHE A 29 -15.12 13.71 18.98
CA PHE A 29 -14.32 13.95 20.17
C PHE A 29 -15.01 14.97 21.06
N SER A 30 -15.04 14.74 22.37
CA SER A 30 -15.72 15.66 23.31
C SER A 30 -15.04 17.03 23.40
N ASP A 31 -13.73 17.06 23.17
CA ASP A 31 -12.87 18.24 23.16
C ASP A 31 -12.78 18.92 21.78
N ASP A 32 -13.28 18.27 20.73
CA ASP A 32 -13.45 18.85 19.39
C ASP A 32 -14.82 18.43 18.80
N PRO A 33 -15.92 19.06 19.27
CA PRO A 33 -17.27 18.65 18.93
C PRO A 33 -17.71 19.09 17.53
N ASP A 34 -16.92 19.90 16.83
CA ASP A 34 -17.28 20.46 15.52
C ASP A 34 -16.54 19.76 14.36
N TYR A 35 -15.44 19.06 14.65
CA TYR A 35 -14.58 18.44 13.64
C TYR A 35 -14.38 16.94 13.88
N PRO A 36 -15.37 16.11 13.56
CA PRO A 36 -15.23 14.67 13.67
C PRO A 36 -14.19 14.12 12.68
N THR A 37 -13.68 12.93 12.99
CA THR A 37 -12.85 12.15 12.08
C THR A 37 -13.71 11.20 11.26
N TYR A 38 -13.55 11.28 9.94
CA TYR A 38 -14.20 10.40 8.97
C TYR A 38 -13.24 9.34 8.46
N GLY A 39 -13.75 8.14 8.20
CA GLY A 39 -12.97 7.12 7.51
C GLY A 39 -13.76 5.86 7.21
N ASN A 40 -13.18 5.02 6.37
CA ASN A 40 -13.64 3.66 6.12
C ASN A 40 -12.63 2.67 6.66
N GLY A 41 -13.13 1.62 7.31
CA GLY A 41 -12.34 0.45 7.68
C GLY A 41 -12.94 -0.81 7.08
N VAL A 42 -12.17 -1.89 7.09
CA VAL A 42 -12.63 -3.19 6.60
C VAL A 42 -12.27 -4.31 7.56
N ILE A 43 -13.10 -5.34 7.53
CA ILE A 43 -12.82 -6.65 8.11
C ILE A 43 -12.70 -7.62 6.95
N MET A 44 -11.56 -8.28 6.85
CA MET A 44 -11.22 -9.26 5.81
C MET A 44 -11.21 -10.64 6.48
N GLU A 45 -12.25 -11.44 6.25
CA GLU A 45 -12.46 -12.73 6.92
C GLU A 45 -12.46 -13.86 5.89
N TYR A 46 -11.81 -14.99 6.19
CA TYR A 46 -11.97 -16.20 5.42
C TYR A 46 -12.24 -17.42 6.30
N GLU A 47 -13.00 -18.37 5.74
CA GLU A 47 -13.29 -19.66 6.36
C GLU A 47 -12.77 -20.79 5.48
N THR A 48 -12.21 -21.80 6.13
CA THR A 48 -11.77 -23.04 5.50
C THR A 48 -12.53 -24.27 6.03
N ASP A 49 -12.25 -25.45 5.49
CA ASP A 49 -12.81 -26.71 5.99
C ASP A 49 -12.21 -27.17 7.33
N SER A 50 -11.00 -26.70 7.66
CA SER A 50 -10.21 -27.15 8.79
C SER A 50 -9.19 -26.09 9.23
N VAL A 51 -8.83 -26.08 10.52
CA VAL A 51 -7.87 -25.11 11.07
C VAL A 51 -6.50 -25.22 10.39
N ALA A 52 -6.12 -26.42 9.94
CA ALA A 52 -4.88 -26.66 9.21
C ALA A 52 -4.89 -26.03 7.81
N ALA A 53 -6.06 -25.92 7.16
CA ALA A 53 -6.17 -25.29 5.85
C ALA A 53 -6.04 -23.76 5.89
N LEU A 54 -6.13 -23.12 7.07
CA LEU A 54 -6.01 -21.67 7.20
C LEU A 54 -4.67 -21.12 6.66
N GLU A 55 -3.57 -21.85 6.85
CA GLU A 55 -2.23 -21.46 6.38
C GLU A 55 -2.01 -21.69 4.88
N LYS A 56 -2.96 -22.35 4.19
CA LYS A 56 -2.90 -22.51 2.73
C LYS A 56 -3.30 -21.23 2.00
N TYR A 57 -3.78 -20.22 2.71
CA TYR A 57 -4.30 -18.98 2.14
C TYR A 57 -3.62 -17.76 2.75
N ALA A 58 -3.34 -16.78 1.89
CA ALA A 58 -2.78 -15.50 2.30
C ALA A 58 -3.62 -14.36 1.71
N ILE A 59 -3.87 -13.34 2.52
CA ILE A 59 -4.46 -12.09 2.05
C ILE A 59 -3.33 -11.17 1.62
N VAL A 60 -3.45 -10.58 0.43
CA VAL A 60 -2.55 -9.52 -0.04
C VAL A 60 -3.43 -8.32 -0.37
N GLN A 61 -3.05 -7.17 0.18
CA GLN A 61 -3.71 -5.90 -0.07
C GLN A 61 -2.84 -5.05 -0.98
N PHE A 62 -3.47 -4.37 -1.92
CA PHE A 62 -2.85 -3.37 -2.77
C PHE A 62 -3.49 -2.02 -2.46
N LYS A 63 -2.71 -0.96 -2.55
CA LYS A 63 -3.16 0.41 -2.31
C LYS A 63 -2.71 1.36 -3.41
N LYS A 64 -3.50 2.41 -3.59
CA LYS A 64 -3.23 3.55 -4.48
C LYS A 64 -3.84 4.80 -3.84
N GLY A 65 -3.29 5.96 -4.16
CA GLY A 65 -3.77 7.26 -3.70
C GLY A 65 -2.94 7.83 -2.55
N CYS A 66 -3.43 8.90 -1.92
CA CYS A 66 -2.64 9.72 -1.00
C CYS A 66 -3.41 10.13 0.26
N VAL A 67 -2.67 10.25 1.36
CA VAL A 67 -3.08 10.99 2.58
C VAL A 67 -2.26 12.27 2.60
N PHE A 68 -2.93 13.41 2.77
CA PHE A 68 -2.28 14.71 2.66
C PHE A 68 -3.01 15.76 3.49
N ASP A 69 -2.25 16.75 3.94
CA ASP A 69 -2.80 17.93 4.58
C ASP A 69 -3.05 19.02 3.53
N SER A 70 -4.08 19.83 3.76
CA SER A 70 -4.40 20.97 2.91
C SER A 70 -4.83 22.18 3.74
N SER A 71 -4.57 23.39 3.25
CA SER A 71 -5.04 24.62 3.86
C SER A 71 -5.41 25.64 2.78
N LYS A 72 -6.33 26.57 3.09
CA LYS A 72 -6.68 27.68 2.21
C LYS A 72 -6.01 28.95 2.74
N ASN A 73 -5.10 29.51 1.96
CA ASN A 73 -4.39 30.72 2.35
C ASN A 73 -5.27 31.99 2.20
N GLY A 74 -4.75 33.14 2.63
CA GLY A 74 -5.50 34.41 2.60
C GLY A 74 -5.89 34.90 1.20
N GLU A 75 -5.22 34.42 0.16
CA GLU A 75 -5.54 34.70 -1.25
C GLU A 75 -6.60 33.73 -1.81
N GLY A 76 -7.05 32.76 -1.00
CA GLY A 76 -8.00 31.74 -1.40
C GLY A 76 -7.39 30.56 -2.14
N LYS A 77 -6.07 30.48 -2.27
CA LYS A 77 -5.37 29.35 -2.89
C LYS A 77 -5.28 28.18 -1.91
N ILE A 78 -5.51 26.97 -2.41
CA ILE A 78 -5.34 25.73 -1.64
C ILE A 78 -3.88 25.27 -1.73
N GLU A 79 -3.24 25.11 -0.58
CA GLU A 79 -1.90 24.55 -0.41
C GLU A 79 -2.01 23.10 0.05
N TRP A 80 -1.11 22.25 -0.45
CA TRP A 80 -1.14 20.79 -0.24
C TRP A 80 0.21 20.34 0.33
N ASN A 81 0.19 19.48 1.34
CA ASN A 81 1.38 18.96 1.99
C ASN A 81 1.31 17.43 2.13
N LEU A 82 2.30 16.73 1.56
CA LEU A 82 2.44 15.28 1.61
C LEU A 82 3.30 14.80 2.80
N GLY A 83 3.26 15.52 3.92
CA GLY A 83 4.11 15.26 5.09
C GLY A 83 3.76 13.99 5.86
N TYR A 84 2.61 13.38 5.60
CA TYR A 84 2.21 12.13 6.25
C TYR A 84 3.01 10.95 5.68
N VAL A 85 3.85 10.33 6.50
CA VAL A 85 4.71 9.19 6.12
C VAL A 85 4.22 7.89 6.73
N ILE A 86 4.46 6.78 6.04
CA ILE A 86 4.18 5.43 6.53
C ILE A 86 5.36 4.50 6.28
N PRO A 87 5.52 3.43 7.09
CA PRO A 87 6.41 2.33 6.75
C PRO A 87 5.88 1.59 5.52
N SER A 88 6.79 1.25 4.60
CA SER A 88 6.51 0.41 3.44
C SER A 88 7.78 -0.25 2.93
N PHE A 89 7.83 -1.58 2.93
CA PHE A 89 9.00 -2.37 2.49
C PHE A 89 10.32 -1.91 3.16
N GLY A 90 10.30 -1.70 4.48
CA GLY A 90 11.47 -1.28 5.26
C GLY A 90 11.87 0.20 5.15
N GLU A 91 11.10 1.03 4.42
CA GLU A 91 11.35 2.46 4.26
C GLU A 91 10.20 3.29 4.84
N ASN A 92 10.49 4.51 5.31
CA ASN A 92 9.46 5.50 5.61
C ASN A 92 9.30 6.42 4.39
N ILE A 93 8.13 6.37 3.76
CA ILE A 93 7.83 7.15 2.56
C ILE A 93 6.54 7.95 2.74
N PRO A 94 6.33 9.05 2.00
CA PRO A 94 5.05 9.73 1.96
C PRO A 94 3.94 8.73 1.65
N PHE A 95 2.81 8.83 2.35
CA PHE A 95 1.63 8.02 2.08
C PHE A 95 0.94 8.53 0.82
N CYS A 96 1.60 8.37 -0.32
CA CYS A 96 1.12 8.83 -1.61
C CYS A 96 1.66 7.91 -2.71
N PHE A 97 0.80 7.02 -3.18
CA PHE A 97 1.10 6.00 -4.18
C PHE A 97 0.31 6.29 -5.44
N PRO A 98 0.92 6.94 -6.44
CA PRO A 98 0.18 7.39 -7.59
C PRO A 98 -0.18 6.23 -8.54
N GLU A 99 0.45 5.06 -8.36
CA GLU A 99 0.12 3.78 -8.98
C GLU A 99 -0.23 2.74 -7.91
N TRP A 100 -0.81 1.61 -8.32
CA TRP A 100 -1.04 0.48 -7.44
C TRP A 100 0.28 -0.09 -6.93
N VAL A 101 0.36 -0.30 -5.62
CA VAL A 101 1.47 -0.96 -4.94
C VAL A 101 0.97 -1.98 -3.95
N ILE A 102 1.84 -2.90 -3.52
CA ILE A 102 1.57 -3.80 -2.41
C ILE A 102 1.49 -2.99 -1.10
N ASP A 103 0.44 -3.23 -0.33
CA ASP A 103 0.23 -2.67 0.99
C ASP A 103 0.87 -3.57 2.05
N SER A 104 2.19 -3.45 2.17
CA SER A 104 2.96 -4.14 3.21
C SER A 104 4.00 -3.20 3.83
N GLN A 105 4.25 -3.39 5.12
CA GLN A 105 5.35 -2.74 5.85
C GLN A 105 6.65 -3.51 5.64
N ASP A 106 6.55 -4.83 5.44
CA ASP A 106 7.67 -5.76 5.29
C ASP A 106 7.89 -6.15 3.84
N THR A 107 8.94 -6.93 3.57
CA THR A 107 9.20 -7.49 2.24
C THR A 107 8.23 -8.62 1.87
N ASP A 108 7.60 -9.30 2.84
CA ASP A 108 6.54 -10.26 2.57
C ASP A 108 5.26 -9.50 2.16
N PRO A 109 4.72 -9.76 0.96
CA PRO A 109 3.52 -9.09 0.47
C PRO A 109 2.23 -9.53 1.19
N ALA A 110 2.26 -10.62 1.97
CA ALA A 110 1.11 -11.00 2.77
C ALA A 110 0.79 -9.90 3.80
N TYR A 111 -0.48 -9.51 3.83
CA TYR A 111 -0.97 -8.45 4.70
C TYR A 111 -0.78 -8.84 6.18
N ASN A 112 -0.30 -7.91 7.01
CA ASN A 112 0.20 -8.14 8.38
C ASN A 112 1.06 -9.40 8.53
N SER A 113 1.90 -9.71 7.54
CA SER A 113 3.08 -10.52 7.82
C SER A 113 3.97 -9.80 8.83
N ASP A 114 4.84 -10.56 9.47
CA ASP A 114 5.82 -10.04 10.41
C ASP A 114 7.11 -10.86 10.25
N PRO A 115 8.28 -10.22 10.13
CA PRO A 115 9.54 -10.92 9.86
C PRO A 115 10.03 -11.75 11.05
N GLU A 116 9.63 -11.41 12.28
CA GLU A 116 10.00 -12.13 13.50
C GLU A 116 9.04 -13.31 13.76
N TYR A 117 7.74 -13.08 13.59
CA TYR A 117 6.71 -14.05 13.96
C TYR A 117 6.19 -14.90 12.79
N GLY A 118 6.40 -14.45 11.56
CA GLY A 118 5.96 -15.11 10.33
C GLY A 118 4.57 -14.68 9.84
N ARG A 119 4.32 -15.00 8.57
CA ARG A 119 3.16 -14.58 7.76
C ARG A 119 1.78 -14.70 8.42
N PHE A 120 1.56 -15.75 9.20
CA PHE A 120 0.23 -16.10 9.71
C PHE A 120 0.02 -15.70 11.16
N TYR A 121 1.05 -15.22 11.86
CA TYR A 121 0.99 -15.01 13.30
C TYR A 121 -0.09 -14.00 13.70
N LEU A 122 -0.15 -12.87 12.98
CA LEU A 122 -1.03 -11.74 13.27
C LEU A 122 -2.45 -11.89 12.71
N LEU A 123 -2.78 -13.02 12.08
CA LEU A 123 -4.17 -13.38 11.80
C LEU A 123 -4.96 -13.41 13.11
N ARG A 124 -6.18 -12.88 13.10
CA ARG A 124 -7.02 -12.76 14.29
C ARG A 124 -8.16 -13.77 14.25
N TRP A 125 -8.61 -14.19 15.41
CA TRP A 125 -9.82 -14.98 15.55
C TRP A 125 -10.53 -14.65 16.86
N ASN A 126 -11.82 -14.96 16.93
CA ASN A 126 -12.66 -14.67 18.09
C ASN A 126 -13.81 -15.69 18.17
N LYS A 127 -14.73 -15.49 19.13
CA LYS A 127 -16.04 -16.17 19.12
C LYS A 127 -16.77 -15.88 17.79
N PRO A 128 -17.56 -16.82 17.26
CA PRO A 128 -18.28 -16.63 16.01
C PRO A 128 -19.03 -15.29 15.94
N GLY A 129 -18.81 -14.55 14.86
CA GLY A 129 -19.47 -13.26 14.58
C GLY A 129 -18.99 -12.08 15.42
N SER A 130 -17.90 -12.22 16.19
CA SER A 130 -17.35 -11.12 16.99
C SER A 130 -16.00 -10.66 16.46
N TYR A 131 -15.79 -9.34 16.47
CA TYR A 131 -14.54 -8.69 16.11
C TYR A 131 -14.06 -7.76 17.24
N ASP A 132 -14.53 -7.98 18.48
CA ASP A 132 -14.15 -7.17 19.63
C ASP A 132 -12.67 -7.37 19.97
N HIS A 133 -11.90 -6.29 19.90
CA HIS A 133 -10.46 -6.28 20.16
C HIS A 133 -10.12 -6.80 21.57
N ARG A 134 -11.03 -6.70 22.55
CA ARG A 134 -10.80 -7.14 23.93
C ARG A 134 -10.84 -8.66 24.08
N SER A 135 -11.51 -9.37 23.16
CA SER A 135 -11.65 -10.82 23.20
C SER A 135 -10.99 -11.54 22.04
N GLN A 136 -10.41 -10.80 21.09
CA GLN A 136 -9.70 -11.40 19.96
C GLN A 136 -8.42 -12.10 20.44
N LYS A 137 -7.98 -13.08 19.65
CA LYS A 137 -6.71 -13.78 19.83
C LYS A 137 -5.93 -13.77 18.53
N TYR A 138 -4.61 -13.83 18.63
CA TYR A 138 -3.72 -14.00 17.49
C TYR A 138 -3.50 -15.48 17.19
N TYR A 139 -3.54 -15.84 15.90
CA TYR A 139 -3.42 -17.20 15.41
C TYR A 139 -2.11 -17.87 15.83
N GLY A 140 -1.01 -17.12 15.82
CA GLY A 140 0.29 -17.64 16.24
C GLY A 140 0.46 -17.79 17.75
N ALA A 141 -0.34 -17.07 18.56
CA ALA A 141 -0.35 -17.23 20.01
C ALA A 141 -1.24 -18.40 20.47
N GLU A 142 -2.40 -18.57 19.84
CA GLU A 142 -3.32 -19.68 20.09
C GLU A 142 -4.06 -20.03 18.79
N LYS A 143 -4.04 -21.31 18.39
CA LYS A 143 -4.79 -21.75 17.20
C LYS A 143 -6.30 -21.68 17.47
N PRO A 144 -7.11 -21.24 16.49
CA PRO A 144 -8.55 -21.17 16.65
C PRO A 144 -9.17 -22.56 16.75
N LYS A 145 -10.31 -22.66 17.45
CA LYS A 145 -11.10 -23.90 17.52
C LYS A 145 -12.02 -24.10 16.32
N ILE A 146 -12.21 -23.04 15.53
CA ILE A 146 -13.01 -23.02 14.31
C ILE A 146 -12.12 -22.57 13.14
N PRO A 147 -12.37 -23.03 11.90
CA PRO A 147 -11.51 -22.72 10.77
C PRO A 147 -11.80 -21.34 10.17
N VAL A 148 -11.88 -20.31 11.00
CA VAL A 148 -12.20 -18.92 10.63
C VAL A 148 -11.16 -17.99 11.23
N VAL A 149 -10.61 -17.10 10.40
CA VAL A 149 -9.73 -16.02 10.81
C VAL A 149 -10.09 -14.75 10.07
N TYR A 150 -9.69 -13.62 10.63
CA TYR A 150 -9.90 -12.32 10.03
C TYR A 150 -8.71 -11.39 10.25
N MET A 151 -8.70 -10.33 9.47
CA MET A 151 -7.82 -9.17 9.59
C MET A 151 -8.68 -7.92 9.55
N THR A 152 -8.15 -6.81 10.06
CA THR A 152 -8.82 -5.52 9.97
C THR A 152 -7.86 -4.49 9.41
N ASP A 153 -8.39 -3.56 8.63
CA ASP A 153 -7.67 -2.40 8.16
C ASP A 153 -8.49 -1.13 8.40
N TYR A 154 -7.82 -0.09 8.90
CA TYR A 154 -8.38 1.21 9.23
C TYR A 154 -7.40 2.27 8.73
N PRO A 155 -7.33 2.50 7.41
CA PRO A 155 -6.45 3.49 6.83
C PRO A 155 -6.82 4.87 7.38
N GLY A 156 -5.81 5.68 7.71
CA GLY A 156 -6.00 6.91 8.50
C GLY A 156 -7.20 7.77 8.10
N GLY A 157 -7.87 8.35 9.10
CA GLY A 157 -9.04 9.19 8.88
C GLY A 157 -8.73 10.60 8.36
N ALA A 158 -9.77 11.25 7.86
CA ALA A 158 -9.78 12.64 7.43
C ALA A 158 -10.54 13.50 8.45
N PHE A 159 -10.00 14.68 8.75
CA PHE A 159 -10.56 15.60 9.74
C PHE A 159 -10.04 17.03 9.52
N VAL A 160 -10.85 18.00 9.94
CA VAL A 160 -10.45 19.41 9.97
C VAL A 160 -9.63 19.66 11.24
N THR A 161 -8.67 20.58 11.16
CA THR A 161 -7.85 21.05 12.28
C THR A 161 -7.90 22.58 12.34
N GLY A 162 -7.39 23.17 13.42
CA GLY A 162 -7.32 24.63 13.53
C GLY A 162 -6.47 25.33 12.45
N THR A 163 -5.56 24.61 11.77
CA THR A 163 -4.61 25.18 10.80
C THR A 163 -4.77 24.65 9.38
N GLY A 164 -5.69 23.70 9.16
CA GLY A 164 -5.86 23.03 7.87
C GLY A 164 -6.74 21.80 7.97
N VAL A 165 -6.62 20.91 7.00
CA VAL A 165 -7.46 19.71 6.89
C VAL A 165 -6.60 18.54 6.49
N LYS A 166 -6.71 17.43 7.23
CA LYS A 166 -6.16 16.14 6.81
C LYS A 166 -7.18 15.44 5.92
N ASN A 167 -6.73 15.03 4.75
CA ASN A 167 -7.53 14.35 3.74
C ASN A 167 -7.04 12.91 3.55
N ALA A 168 -7.94 12.04 3.13
CA ALA A 168 -7.62 10.69 2.70
C ALA A 168 -8.22 10.48 1.31
N GLN A 169 -7.41 10.05 0.35
CA GLN A 169 -7.86 9.66 -0.98
C GLN A 169 -7.18 8.33 -1.30
N LEU A 170 -7.70 7.23 -0.75
CA LEU A 170 -7.09 5.91 -0.86
C LEU A 170 -8.05 4.94 -1.54
N GLU A 171 -7.52 4.20 -2.50
CA GLU A 171 -8.15 3.07 -3.17
C GLU A 171 -7.41 1.80 -2.76
N PHE A 172 -8.17 0.74 -2.52
CA PHE A 172 -7.64 -0.55 -2.09
C PHE A 172 -8.19 -1.68 -2.92
N LYS A 173 -7.35 -2.71 -3.08
CA LYS A 173 -7.73 -3.99 -3.66
C LYS A 173 -7.21 -5.08 -2.74
N THR A 174 -8.12 -5.77 -2.07
CA THR A 174 -7.77 -6.86 -1.17
C THR A 174 -8.08 -8.17 -1.86
N CYS A 175 -7.07 -9.02 -2.00
CA CYS A 175 -7.17 -10.29 -2.70
C CYS A 175 -6.77 -11.45 -1.77
N ILE A 176 -7.37 -12.61 -1.98
CA ILE A 176 -6.95 -13.86 -1.34
C ILE A 176 -6.25 -14.74 -2.38
N TYR A 177 -5.12 -15.30 -1.99
CA TYR A 177 -4.27 -16.17 -2.79
C TYR A 177 -4.07 -17.50 -2.08
N ARG A 178 -3.66 -18.52 -2.83
CA ARG A 178 -2.95 -19.66 -2.22
C ARG A 178 -1.63 -19.12 -1.66
N ALA A 179 -1.32 -19.45 -0.41
CA ALA A 179 -0.12 -18.95 0.25
C ALA A 179 1.17 -19.41 -0.46
N SER A 180 1.15 -20.58 -1.11
CA SER A 180 2.27 -21.09 -1.92
C SER A 180 2.60 -20.24 -3.14
N ASP A 181 1.63 -19.45 -3.62
CA ASP A 181 1.80 -18.61 -4.81
C ASP A 181 2.23 -17.19 -4.43
N VAL A 182 2.19 -16.85 -3.15
CA VAL A 182 2.62 -15.55 -2.62
C VAL A 182 4.09 -15.65 -2.21
N PRO A 183 5.01 -14.92 -2.86
CA PRO A 183 6.43 -15.00 -2.54
C PRO A 183 6.67 -14.54 -1.08
N THR A 184 7.71 -15.04 -0.42
CA THR A 184 8.07 -14.62 0.94
C THR A 184 8.77 -13.26 0.98
N GLU A 185 9.25 -12.80 -0.16
CA GLU A 185 9.84 -11.48 -0.36
C GLU A 185 9.42 -10.95 -1.73
N ALA A 186 9.02 -9.69 -1.79
CA ALA A 186 8.61 -9.01 -3.02
C ALA A 186 9.17 -7.58 -3.03
N ARG A 187 9.03 -6.93 -4.18
CA ARG A 187 9.15 -5.47 -4.27
C ARG A 187 7.78 -4.83 -4.13
N ARG A 188 7.76 -3.60 -3.64
CA ARG A 188 6.55 -2.77 -3.50
C ARG A 188 5.71 -2.70 -4.79
N ASP A 189 6.36 -2.67 -5.96
CA ASP A 189 5.73 -2.57 -7.28
C ASP A 189 5.46 -3.92 -7.97
N ASP A 190 5.79 -5.04 -7.35
CA ASP A 190 5.59 -6.38 -7.90
C ASP A 190 4.13 -6.85 -7.76
N ILE A 191 3.19 -6.12 -8.35
CA ILE A 191 1.75 -6.36 -8.15
C ILE A 191 1.17 -7.53 -8.96
N HIS A 192 2.02 -8.26 -9.69
CA HIS A 192 1.63 -9.32 -10.63
C HIS A 192 2.32 -10.67 -10.36
N PHE A 193 2.78 -10.90 -9.12
CA PHE A 193 3.48 -12.15 -8.74
C PHE A 193 2.62 -13.41 -8.91
N ALA A 194 1.28 -13.32 -8.82
CA ALA A 194 0.38 -14.46 -9.00
C ALA A 194 -1.03 -14.02 -9.41
N LYS A 195 -1.86 -14.99 -9.80
CA LYS A 195 -3.30 -14.79 -10.03
C LYS A 195 -4.08 -15.02 -8.71
N PRO A 196 -4.89 -14.06 -8.25
CA PRO A 196 -5.70 -14.22 -7.05
C PRO A 196 -6.84 -15.22 -7.27
N ILE A 197 -7.32 -15.82 -6.18
CA ILE A 197 -8.56 -16.61 -6.18
C ILE A 197 -9.75 -15.67 -6.37
N THR A 198 -9.76 -14.56 -5.64
CA THR A 198 -10.74 -13.49 -5.76
C THR A 198 -10.20 -12.20 -5.15
N CYS A 199 -10.81 -11.06 -5.49
CA CYS A 199 -10.48 -9.76 -4.95
C CYS A 199 -11.73 -8.94 -4.66
N PHE A 200 -11.64 -8.04 -3.67
CA PHE A 200 -12.59 -6.99 -3.41
C PHE A 200 -11.90 -5.63 -3.52
N GLU A 201 -12.53 -4.70 -4.21
CA GLU A 201 -12.11 -3.31 -4.25
C GLU A 201 -12.91 -2.51 -3.22
N TRP A 202 -12.24 -1.58 -2.55
CA TRP A 202 -12.84 -0.67 -1.58
C TRP A 202 -12.02 0.62 -1.47
N GLN A 203 -12.55 1.64 -0.81
CA GLN A 203 -11.92 2.97 -0.79
C GLN A 203 -12.10 3.65 0.55
N ASN A 204 -11.16 4.53 0.89
CA ASN A 204 -11.24 5.51 1.98
C ASN A 204 -10.98 6.89 1.39
N VAL A 205 -12.07 7.58 0.98
CA VAL A 205 -12.01 8.83 0.22
C VAL A 205 -12.82 9.89 0.95
N TYR A 206 -12.11 10.91 1.41
CA TYR A 206 -12.57 12.07 2.14
C TYR A 206 -11.64 13.24 1.82
N VAL A 207 -12.02 14.05 0.84
CA VAL A 207 -11.27 15.23 0.40
C VAL A 207 -12.08 16.49 0.65
N TYR A 208 -11.52 17.43 1.38
CA TYR A 208 -12.22 18.60 1.87
C TYR A 208 -12.38 19.66 0.77
N ASP A 209 -13.63 20.02 0.52
CA ASP A 209 -14.01 21.15 -0.32
C ASP A 209 -14.10 22.40 0.55
N PHE A 210 -13.11 23.29 0.44
CA PHE A 210 -13.05 24.51 1.26
C PHE A 210 -14.17 25.51 0.97
N ASP A 211 -14.76 25.48 -0.23
CA ASP A 211 -15.85 26.39 -0.59
C ASP A 211 -17.18 25.88 -0.02
N LYS A 212 -17.40 24.57 -0.07
CA LYS A 212 -18.58 23.91 0.51
C LYS A 212 -18.44 23.56 1.99
N ARG A 213 -17.23 23.67 2.54
CA ARG A 213 -16.85 23.32 3.92
C ARG A 213 -17.26 21.90 4.33
N LYS A 214 -17.05 20.93 3.44
CA LYS A 214 -17.39 19.52 3.67
C LYS A 214 -16.44 18.58 2.95
N PHE A 215 -16.34 17.35 3.46
CA PHE A 215 -15.64 16.28 2.75
C PHE A 215 -16.46 15.77 1.56
N GLN A 216 -15.80 15.64 0.41
CA GLN A 216 -16.26 14.88 -0.75
C GLN A 216 -15.81 13.42 -0.58
N THR A 217 -16.70 12.49 -0.91
CA THR A 217 -16.51 11.05 -0.67
C THR A 217 -16.48 10.20 -1.95
N ASP A 218 -16.69 10.80 -3.11
CA ASP A 218 -16.60 10.15 -4.43
C ASP A 218 -15.33 10.61 -5.16
N LEU A 219 -14.57 9.67 -5.72
CA LEU A 219 -13.36 9.94 -6.50
C LEU A 219 -13.61 10.79 -7.75
N ALA A 220 -14.78 10.65 -8.38
CA ALA A 220 -15.12 11.43 -9.57
C ALA A 220 -15.22 12.93 -9.28
N ASP A 221 -15.59 13.28 -8.04
CA ASP A 221 -15.75 14.65 -7.56
C ASP A 221 -14.45 15.22 -6.97
N VAL A 222 -13.40 14.41 -6.84
CA VAL A 222 -12.09 14.83 -6.34
C VAL A 222 -11.20 15.27 -7.51
N PRO A 223 -10.73 16.54 -7.53
CA PRO A 223 -9.78 16.99 -8.52
C PRO A 223 -8.53 16.11 -8.49
N ARG A 224 -8.17 15.49 -9.61
CA ARG A 224 -6.92 14.74 -9.70
C ARG A 224 -5.77 15.73 -9.64
N GLN A 225 -4.86 15.52 -8.69
CA GLN A 225 -3.59 16.23 -8.72
C GLN A 225 -2.89 15.84 -10.02
N GLU A 226 -2.78 16.78 -10.96
CA GLU A 226 -1.88 16.62 -12.10
C GLU A 226 -0.49 16.39 -11.48
N ARG A 227 0.08 15.20 -11.71
CA ARG A 227 1.45 14.94 -11.28
C ARG A 227 2.29 16.12 -11.76
N PRO A 228 3.19 16.70 -10.94
CA PRO A 228 4.27 17.48 -11.52
C PRO A 228 4.95 16.51 -12.46
N TYR A 229 4.74 16.71 -13.75
CA TYR A 229 5.44 15.98 -14.77
C TYR A 229 6.90 16.33 -14.50
N VAL A 230 7.63 15.44 -13.83
CA VAL A 230 9.09 15.49 -13.89
C VAL A 230 9.34 15.17 -15.35
N ARG A 231 9.29 16.20 -16.20
CA ARG A 231 9.99 16.18 -17.48
C ARG A 231 11.43 15.96 -17.06
N LEU A 232 11.83 14.69 -16.98
CA LEU A 232 13.19 14.29 -17.27
C LEU A 232 13.49 15.02 -18.57
N ASN A 233 14.16 16.15 -18.45
CA ASN A 233 14.42 17.00 -19.58
C ASN A 233 15.40 16.17 -20.40
N LEU A 234 14.90 15.51 -21.44
CA LEU A 234 15.65 14.55 -22.24
C LEU A 234 16.96 15.20 -22.72
N TYR A 235 16.93 16.52 -22.94
CA TYR A 235 18.12 17.35 -23.18
C TYR A 235 19.16 17.30 -22.05
N LEU A 236 18.78 17.44 -20.79
CA LEU A 236 19.71 17.33 -19.65
C LEU A 236 20.31 15.92 -19.57
N LEU A 237 19.51 14.87 -19.76
CA LEU A 237 19.99 13.49 -19.77
C LEU A 237 21.01 13.27 -20.91
N VAL A 238 20.70 13.75 -22.12
CA VAL A 238 21.59 13.67 -23.29
C VAL A 238 22.87 14.47 -23.07
N ILE A 239 22.81 15.65 -22.45
CA ILE A 239 23.98 16.47 -22.10
C ILE A 239 24.87 15.73 -21.10
N PHE A 240 24.29 15.13 -20.05
CA PHE A 240 25.07 14.36 -19.07
C PHE A 240 25.74 13.14 -19.70
N VAL A 241 25.04 12.40 -20.55
CA VAL A 241 25.60 11.23 -21.25
C VAL A 241 26.72 11.64 -22.21
N THR A 242 26.53 12.70 -22.99
CA THR A 242 27.55 13.18 -23.93
C THR A 242 28.79 13.73 -23.21
N LEU A 243 28.62 14.45 -22.10
CA LEU A 243 29.73 14.89 -21.25
C LEU A 243 30.51 13.70 -20.68
N PHE A 244 29.83 12.67 -20.19
CA PHE A 244 30.49 11.46 -19.68
C PHE A 244 31.28 10.73 -20.75
N ILE A 245 30.73 10.58 -21.96
CA ILE A 245 31.43 9.97 -23.09
C ILE A 245 32.65 10.80 -23.49
N ALA A 246 32.51 12.12 -23.59
CA ALA A 246 33.62 13.01 -23.93
C ALA A 246 34.73 12.93 -22.87
N LEU A 247 34.37 12.93 -21.58
CA LEU A 247 35.32 12.82 -20.48
C LEU A 247 36.07 11.48 -20.52
N ALA A 248 35.36 10.37 -20.76
CA ALA A 248 35.97 9.05 -20.93
C ALA A 248 36.93 9.01 -22.13
N LEU A 249 36.55 9.58 -23.27
CA LEU A 249 37.43 9.62 -24.45
C LEU A 249 38.71 10.43 -24.19
N VAL A 250 38.61 11.56 -23.47
CA VAL A 250 39.77 12.37 -23.11
C VAL A 250 40.71 11.58 -22.18
N THR A 251 40.18 10.95 -21.13
CA THR A 251 41.00 10.17 -20.19
C THR A 251 41.67 8.97 -20.87
N PHE A 252 40.95 8.23 -21.74
CA PHE A 252 41.55 7.14 -22.51
C PHE A 252 42.61 7.62 -23.51
N SER A 253 42.43 8.77 -24.14
CA SER A 253 43.45 9.33 -25.06
C SER A 253 44.74 9.72 -24.33
N GLN A 254 44.63 10.22 -23.10
CA GLN A 254 45.79 10.57 -22.27
C GLN A 254 46.52 9.33 -21.77
N LEU A 255 45.80 8.27 -21.41
CA LEU A 255 46.39 6.97 -21.05
C LEU A 255 47.13 6.31 -22.24
N GLY A 256 46.55 6.38 -23.45
CA GLY A 256 47.18 5.83 -24.66
C GLY A 256 48.52 6.52 -25.01
N LYS A 257 48.67 7.81 -24.71
CA LYS A 257 49.95 8.53 -24.86
C LYS A 257 51.00 8.11 -23.83
N PHE A 258 50.58 7.67 -22.65
CA PHE A 258 51.47 7.16 -21.60
C PHE A 258 51.97 5.73 -21.88
N LEU A 259 51.19 4.94 -22.61
CA LEU A 259 51.49 3.54 -22.90
C LEU A 259 52.18 3.31 -24.24
N SER A 260 52.46 4.36 -25.04
CA SER A 260 53.28 4.21 -26.24
C SER A 260 54.74 3.94 -25.85
N PRO A 261 55.29 2.73 -26.08
CA PRO A 261 56.69 2.47 -25.82
C PRO A 261 57.50 3.26 -26.84
N LYS A 262 58.42 4.10 -26.35
CA LYS A 262 59.51 4.64 -27.18
C LYS A 262 60.31 3.44 -27.70
N ILE A 263 60.01 2.99 -28.91
CA ILE A 263 60.90 2.13 -29.69
C ILE A 263 62.07 3.03 -30.08
N GLY A 264 63.06 3.11 -29.20
CA GLY A 264 64.36 3.67 -29.49
C GLY A 264 65.05 2.74 -30.48
N ALA A 265 65.23 3.23 -31.71
CA ALA A 265 66.09 2.64 -32.70
C ALA A 265 67.54 2.63 -32.18
N ASN A 266 68.15 1.45 -32.08
CA ASN A 266 69.60 1.30 -32.01
C ASN A 266 70.13 1.16 -33.44
N GLN A 267 70.82 2.20 -33.92
CA GLN A 267 71.97 2.13 -34.81
C GLN A 267 73.00 3.14 -34.34
#